data_AF-A0A9D2F8G8-F1
#
_entry.id   AF-A0A9D2F8G8-F1
#
_cell.length_a   1.000
_cell.length_b   1.000
_cell.length_c   1.000
_cell.angle_alpha   90.00
_cell.angle_beta   90.00
_cell.angle_gamma   90.00
#
_symmetry.space_group_name_H-M   'P 1'
#
loop_
_entity.id
_entity.type
_entity.pdbx_description
1 polymer ?
#
loop_
_entity_poly.entity_id
_entity_poly.type
_entity_poly.pdbx_seq_one_letter_code
_entity_poly.pdbx_strand_id
1 'polypeptide(L)'
;MGYSIKLAKSTMKDLKNLKSAHLEQKFKDIMEILKENPFQNPPPYEKLVGNLKDKYSRRLNIQHRVVYSVDNDAKEVIIWSAWTHYER
;
A
#
# COMPACT_ATOMS: atom_id res chain seq x y z
N MET A 1 -12.60 12.25 9.97
CA MET A 1 -12.73 12.07 8.51
C MET A 1 -11.50 11.32 8.04
N GLY A 2 -11.68 10.10 7.54
CA GLY A 2 -10.60 9.27 7.03
C GLY A 2 -10.35 9.48 5.54
N TYR A 3 -9.33 8.81 5.00
CA TYR A 3 -8.99 8.75 3.59
C TYR A 3 -9.82 7.68 2.87
N SER A 4 -10.15 7.92 1.61
CA SER A 4 -10.72 6.91 0.71
C SER A 4 -9.61 6.09 0.04
N ILE A 5 -9.85 4.80 -0.23
CA ILE A 5 -8.88 3.92 -0.90
C ILE A 5 -9.31 3.66 -2.34
N LYS A 6 -8.41 3.90 -3.30
CA LYS A 6 -8.54 3.45 -4.68
C LYS A 6 -7.47 2.42 -5.03
N LEU A 7 -7.85 1.41 -5.79
CA LEU A 7 -6.92 0.41 -6.32
C LEU A 7 -6.64 0.69 -7.78
N ALA A 8 -5.36 0.81 -8.15
CA ALA A 8 -4.96 0.88 -9.54
C ALA A 8 -5.26 -0.45 -10.25
N LYS A 9 -5.44 -0.40 -11.58
CA LYS A 9 -5.68 -1.60 -12.40
C LYS A 9 -4.54 -2.62 -12.29
N SER A 10 -3.31 -2.15 -12.09
CA SER A 10 -2.12 -3.00 -11.86
C SER A 10 -2.28 -3.91 -10.64
N THR A 11 -2.94 -3.43 -9.59
CA THR A 11 -3.13 -4.14 -8.31
C THR A 11 -4.05 -5.36 -8.44
N MET A 12 -4.87 -5.46 -9.50
CA MET A 12 -5.76 -6.62 -9.68
C MET A 12 -5.01 -7.96 -9.80
N LYS A 13 -3.81 -7.96 -10.39
CA LYS A 13 -2.96 -9.17 -10.44
C LYS A 13 -2.41 -9.51 -9.05
N ASP A 14 -1.99 -8.48 -8.32
CA ASP A 14 -1.44 -8.61 -6.97
C ASP A 14 -2.47 -9.20 -6.00
N LEU A 15 -3.74 -8.79 -6.09
CA LEU A 15 -4.81 -9.35 -5.26
C LEU A 15 -4.97 -10.86 -5.44
N LYS A 16 -4.82 -11.37 -6.67
CA LYS A 16 -4.86 -12.82 -6.92
C LYS A 16 -3.71 -13.53 -6.21
N ASN A 17 -2.51 -12.97 -6.30
CA ASN A 17 -1.32 -13.53 -5.63
C ASN A 17 -1.44 -13.48 -4.10
N LEU A 18 -1.93 -12.36 -3.55
CA LEU A 18 -2.20 -12.19 -2.13
C LEU A 18 -3.16 -13.25 -1.59
N LYS A 19 -4.22 -13.57 -2.36
CA LYS A 19 -5.18 -14.61 -2.00
C LYS A 19 -4.51 -15.98 -1.97
N SER A 20 -3.74 -16.33 -3.01
CA SER A 20 -3.00 -17.60 -3.07
C SER A 20 -1.96 -17.75 -1.94
N ALA A 21 -1.37 -16.65 -1.49
CA ALA A 21 -0.39 -16.64 -0.40
C ALA A 21 -0.97 -16.38 1.00
N HIS A 22 -2.31 -16.36 1.14
CA HIS A 22 -2.99 -16.12 2.42
C HIS A 22 -2.62 -14.77 3.08
N LEU A 23 -2.28 -13.75 2.28
CA LEU A 23 -1.92 -12.40 2.73
C LEU A 23 -3.07 -11.40 2.60
N GLU A 24 -4.23 -11.83 2.13
CA GLU A 24 -5.41 -10.98 1.93
C GLU A 24 -5.83 -10.27 3.23
N GLN A 25 -5.82 -10.97 4.36
CA GLN A 25 -6.21 -10.37 5.64
C GLN A 25 -5.25 -9.25 6.05
N LYS A 26 -3.94 -9.49 5.99
CA LYS A 26 -2.93 -8.45 6.28
C LYS A 26 -3.06 -7.25 5.36
N PHE A 27 -3.41 -7.48 4.09
CA PHE A 27 -3.62 -6.41 3.14
C PHE A 27 -4.84 -5.56 3.52
N LYS A 28 -5.94 -6.19 3.92
CA LYS A 28 -7.13 -5.50 4.45
C LYS A 28 -6.80 -4.69 5.71
N ASP A 29 -6.02 -5.24 6.63
CA ASP A 29 -5.60 -4.54 7.85
C ASP A 29 -4.80 -3.27 7.50
N ILE A 30 -3.90 -3.35 6.51
CA ILE A 30 -3.20 -2.17 6.00
C ILE A 30 -4.17 -1.17 5.36
N MET A 31 -5.17 -1.62 4.60
CA MET A 31 -6.16 -0.71 4.02
C MET A 31 -6.92 0.08 5.10
N GLU A 32 -7.29 -0.55 6.21
CA GLU A 32 -7.96 0.15 7.32
C GLU A 32 -7.03 1.19 7.95
N ILE A 33 -5.75 0.87 8.16
CA ILE A 33 -4.76 1.85 8.64
C ILE A 33 -4.63 3.03 7.66
N LEU A 34 -4.57 2.76 6.35
CA LEU A 34 -4.47 3.81 5.34
C LEU A 34 -5.71 4.69 5.27
N LYS A 35 -6.91 4.14 5.54
CA LYS A 35 -8.15 4.91 5.66
C LYS A 35 -8.13 5.82 6.88
N GLU A 36 -7.59 5.36 8.00
CA GLU A 36 -7.53 6.20 9.19
C GLU A 36 -6.44 7.26 9.07
N ASN A 37 -5.21 6.83 8.83
CA ASN A 37 -4.05 7.69 8.66
C ASN A 37 -2.96 7.01 7.81
N PRO A 38 -2.75 7.45 6.56
CA PRO A 38 -1.75 6.85 5.66
C PRO A 38 -0.31 7.02 6.14
N PHE A 39 -0.06 7.96 7.05
CA PHE A 39 1.26 8.24 7.64
C PHE A 39 1.40 7.68 9.06
N GLN A 40 0.50 6.79 9.48
CA GLN A 40 0.56 6.17 10.80
C GLN A 40 1.82 5.31 10.97
N ASN A 41 2.47 5.42 12.13
CA ASN A 41 3.59 4.57 12.54
C ASN A 41 3.40 4.20 14.02
N PRO A 42 3.39 2.90 14.41
CA PRO A 42 3.54 1.69 13.58
C PRO A 42 2.26 1.26 12.83
N PRO A 43 2.38 0.43 11.76
CA PRO A 43 3.62 -0.10 11.18
C PRO A 43 4.41 0.95 10.37
N PRO A 44 5.72 0.76 10.16
CA PRO A 44 6.56 1.75 9.47
C PRO A 44 6.22 1.84 7.98
N TYR A 45 6.38 3.04 7.44
CA TYR A 45 6.32 3.33 6.02
C TYR A 45 7.58 4.08 5.58
N GLU A 46 7.91 3.97 4.30
CA GLU A 46 9.07 4.63 3.69
C GLU A 46 8.60 5.46 2.50
N LYS A 47 9.09 6.69 2.38
CA LYS A 47 8.87 7.48 1.16
C LYS A 47 9.84 6.99 0.08
N LEU A 48 9.31 6.66 -1.09
CA LEU A 48 10.10 6.22 -2.24
C LEU A 48 10.77 7.43 -2.91
N VAL A 49 11.93 7.20 -3.54
CA VAL A 49 12.74 8.23 -4.19
C VAL A 49 12.86 7.98 -5.70
N GLY A 50 13.43 8.95 -6.43
CA GLY A 50 13.65 8.85 -7.89
C GLY A 50 12.35 8.93 -8.70
N ASN A 51 12.15 8.01 -9.65
CA ASN A 51 10.96 7.97 -10.51
C ASN A 51 9.66 7.67 -9.73
N LEU A 52 9.75 7.31 -8.45
CA LEU A 52 8.62 7.03 -7.56
C LEU A 52 8.49 8.07 -6.43
N LYS A 53 9.05 9.28 -6.60
CA LYS A 53 9.20 10.33 -5.57
C LYS A 53 7.93 10.76 -4.81
N ASP A 54 6.74 10.39 -5.30
CA ASP A 54 5.45 10.73 -4.69
C ASP A 54 4.67 9.50 -4.18
N LYS A 55 5.38 8.38 -4.00
CA LYS A 55 4.82 7.13 -3.47
C LYS A 55 5.47 6.75 -2.16
N TYR A 56 4.75 5.97 -1.39
CA TYR A 56 5.12 5.41 -0.12
C TYR A 56 5.08 3.89 -0.21
N SER A 57 5.94 3.23 0.56
CA SER A 57 6.03 1.79 0.70
C SER A 57 5.74 1.41 2.13
N ARG A 58 4.86 0.42 2.34
CA ARG A 58 4.55 -0.14 3.67
C ARG A 58 4.71 -1.65 3.66
N ARG A 59 5.25 -2.19 4.75
CA ARG A 59 5.58 -3.61 4.87
C ARG A 59 4.32 -4.45 5.10
N LEU A 60 4.06 -5.41 4.19
CA LEU A 60 3.01 -6.40 4.35
C LEU A 60 3.53 -7.67 5.06
N ASN A 61 4.68 -8.16 4.62
CA ASN A 61 5.45 -9.21 5.28
C ASN A 61 6.95 -8.99 5.00
N ILE A 62 7.83 -9.97 5.27
CA ILE A 62 9.27 -9.78 5.05
C ILE A 62 9.62 -9.49 3.57
N GLN A 63 8.90 -10.08 2.61
CA GLN A 63 9.15 -10.00 1.17
C GLN A 63 8.35 -8.90 0.45
N HIS A 64 7.07 -8.75 0.78
CA HIS A 64 6.12 -7.95 0.02
C HIS A 64 5.87 -6.57 0.64
N ARG A 65 5.63 -5.59 -0.23
CA ARG A 65 5.28 -4.22 0.13
C ARG A 65 4.01 -3.76 -0.58
N VAL A 66 3.26 -2.92 0.13
CA VAL A 66 2.18 -2.10 -0.43
C VAL A 66 2.76 -0.77 -0.84
N VAL A 67 2.65 -0.44 -2.12
CA VAL A 67 3.08 0.84 -2.69
C VAL A 67 1.84 1.69 -2.96
N TYR A 68 1.79 2.88 -2.36
CA TYR A 68 0.65 3.78 -2.45
C TYR A 68 1.07 5.24 -2.62
N SER A 69 0.20 6.07 -3.18
CA SER A 69 0.32 7.53 -3.14
C SER A 69 -0.81 8.11 -2.30
N VAL A 70 -0.59 9.30 -1.74
CA VAL A 70 -1.58 10.01 -0.92
C VAL A 70 -1.86 11.35 -1.56
N ASP A 71 -3.12 11.60 -1.86
CA ASP A 71 -3.65 12.92 -2.20
C ASP A 71 -4.27 13.52 -0.94
N ASN A 72 -3.62 14.54 -0.39
CA ASN A 72 -4.07 15.18 0.85
C ASN A 72 -5.26 16.13 0.63
N ASP A 73 -5.39 16.70 -0.57
CA ASP A 73 -6.47 17.62 -0.93
C ASP A 73 -7.77 16.85 -1.13
N ALA A 74 -7.71 15.73 -1.86
CA ALA A 74 -8.85 14.84 -2.09
C ALA A 74 -9.10 13.85 -0.94
N LYS A 75 -8.20 13.79 0.07
CA LYS A 75 -8.20 12.75 1.11
C LYS A 75 -8.33 11.35 0.53
N GLU A 76 -7.44 11.04 -0.40
CA GLU A 76 -7.46 9.79 -1.16
C GLU A 76 -6.11 9.10 -1.12
N VAL A 77 -6.14 7.77 -1.03
CA VAL A 77 -4.98 6.91 -1.10
C VAL A 77 -5.12 5.98 -2.30
N ILE A 78 -4.18 6.03 -3.21
CA ILE A 78 -4.17 5.19 -4.41
C ILE A 78 -3.11 4.11 -4.24
N ILE A 79 -3.54 2.84 -4.19
CA ILE A 79 -2.65 1.68 -4.10
C ILE A 79 -2.27 1.24 -5.51
N TRP A 80 -0.98 1.33 -5.81
CA TRP A 80 -0.40 1.01 -7.11
C TRP A 80 0.04 -0.45 -7.23
N SER A 81 0.49 -1.04 -6.12
CA SER A 81 0.88 -2.44 -6.05
C SER A 81 0.88 -2.94 -4.60
N ALA A 82 0.66 -4.24 -4.43
CA ALA A 82 0.73 -4.94 -3.15
C ALA A 82 1.59 -6.22 -3.19
N TRP A 83 2.29 -6.45 -4.31
CA TRP A 83 3.10 -7.64 -4.57
C TRP A 83 4.50 -7.27 -5.09
N THR A 84 5.05 -6.12 -4.67
CA THR A 84 6.43 -5.75 -5.01
C THR A 84 7.41 -6.53 -4.14
N HIS A 85 8.46 -7.05 -4.77
CA HIS A 85 9.62 -7.60 -4.08
C HIS A 85 10.65 -6.49 -3.92
N TYR A 86 11.27 -6.39 -2.75
CA TYR A 86 12.48 -5.59 -2.63
C TYR A 86 13.62 -6.43 -3.18
N GLU A 87 14.12 -6.10 -4.38
CA GLU A 87 15.39 -6.65 -4.84
C GLU A 87 16.45 -6.24 -3.82
N ARG A 88 17.13 -7.25 -3.27
CA ARG A 88 18.14 -7.07 -2.24
C ARG A 88 19.48 -6.80 -2.91
#